data_AF-A0A087T9U1-F1
#
_entry.id   AF-A0A087T9U1-F1
#
_cell.length_a   1.000
_cell.length_b   1.000
_cell.length_c   1.000
_cell.angle_alpha   90.00
_cell.angle_beta   90.00
_cell.angle_gamma   90.00
#
_symmetry.space_group_name_H-M   'P 1'
#
loop_
_entity.id
_entity.type
_entity.pdbx_description
1 polymer ?
#
loop_
_entity_poly.entity_id
_entity_poly.type
_entity_poly.pdbx_seq_one_letter_code
_entity_poly.pdbx_strand_id
1 'polypeptide(L)'
;MHNPSRELEIGSEKPDVVANYNANMGYVDFSDRMANSYTFGRKILKWTKKLFFHLLDLSILNAFILFKMKNPKGGLKNFRQNLIFQM
;
A
#
# COMPACT_ATOMS: atom_id res chain seq x y z
N MET A 1 -9.15 35.53 -28.81
CA MET A 1 -8.71 34.15 -28.49
C MET A 1 -7.73 34.23 -27.35
N HIS A 2 -8.20 34.10 -26.11
CA HIS A 2 -7.35 34.05 -24.92
C HIS A 2 -6.81 32.62 -24.82
N ASN A 3 -5.49 32.46 -24.96
CA ASN A 3 -4.82 31.18 -24.83
C ASN A 3 -4.53 30.95 -23.33
N PRO A 4 -5.22 30.02 -22.65
CA PRO A 4 -5.08 29.81 -21.22
C PRO A 4 -3.75 29.11 -20.83
N SER A 5 -2.90 28.81 -21.81
CA SER A 5 -1.65 28.08 -21.60
C SER A 5 -0.46 28.97 -21.20
N ARG A 6 -0.64 30.31 -21.16
CA ARG A 6 0.47 31.27 -20.97
C ARG A 6 0.62 31.87 -19.56
N GLU A 7 -0.25 31.52 -18.61
CA GLU A 7 -0.21 32.09 -17.25
C GLU A 7 0.36 31.12 -16.19
N LEU A 8 0.82 29.93 -16.58
CA LEU A 8 1.32 28.90 -15.64
C LEU A 8 2.85 28.85 -15.48
N GLU A 9 3.60 29.85 -15.98
CA GLU A 9 5.04 29.97 -15.76
C GLU A 9 5.41 31.12 -14.81
N ILE A 10 4.75 31.18 -13.64
CA ILE A 10 5.21 31.96 -12.50
C ILE A 10 5.41 30.95 -11.37
N GLY A 11 6.66 30.77 -10.94
CA GLY A 11 7.13 29.77 -9.97
C GLY A 11 6.16 29.45 -8.84
N SER A 12 5.27 28.49 -9.10
CA SER A 12 4.28 27.99 -8.14
C SER A 12 4.94 26.92 -7.30
N GLU A 13 5.82 27.33 -6.39
CA GLU A 13 6.15 26.47 -5.26
C GLU A 13 4.85 26.24 -4.49
N LYS A 14 4.38 24.99 -4.54
CA LYS A 14 3.21 24.57 -3.76
C LYS A 14 3.51 24.92 -2.30
N PRO A 15 2.57 25.49 -1.54
CA PRO A 15 2.79 25.77 -0.12
C PRO A 15 3.29 24.51 0.59
N ASP A 16 4.23 24.65 1.53
CA ASP A 16 4.84 23.50 2.23
C ASP A 16 3.80 22.58 2.87
N VAL A 17 2.68 23.15 3.35
CA VAL A 17 1.55 22.39 3.87
C VAL A 17 0.92 21.46 2.83
N VAL A 18 0.79 21.93 1.59
CA VAL A 18 0.25 21.15 0.46
C VAL A 18 1.27 20.11 0.00
N ALA A 19 2.57 20.45 -0.01
CA ALA A 19 3.63 19.50 -0.34
C ALA A 19 3.70 18.36 0.68
N ASN A 20 3.69 18.69 1.98
CA ASN A 20 3.73 17.72 3.07
C ASN A 20 2.48 16.84 3.11
N TYR A 21 1.29 17.40 2.86
CA TYR A 21 0.07 16.61 2.76
C TYR A 21 0.14 15.59 1.61
N ASN A 22 0.54 16.04 0.42
CA ASN A 22 0.64 15.17 -0.75
C ASN A 22 1.72 14.09 -0.60
N ALA A 23 2.82 14.39 0.11
CA ALA A 23 3.87 13.42 0.40
C ALA A 23 3.36 12.25 1.27
N ASN A 24 2.37 12.49 2.14
CA ASN A 24 1.87 11.52 3.11
C ASN A 24 0.50 10.92 2.77
N MET A 25 -0.27 11.53 1.87
CA MET A 25 -1.64 11.10 1.54
C MET A 25 -1.75 9.67 0.97
N GLY A 26 -0.68 9.12 0.41
CA GLY A 26 -0.71 7.82 -0.28
C GLY A 26 -0.53 6.58 0.59
N TYR A 27 -0.25 6.72 1.89
CA TYR A 27 0.12 5.55 2.72
C TYR A 27 -1.03 4.55 2.89
N VAL A 28 -2.27 5.03 3.01
CA VAL A 28 -3.46 4.16 3.15
C VAL A 28 -3.68 3.38 1.86
N ASP A 29 -3.74 4.07 0.71
CA ASP A 29 -3.90 3.42 -0.60
C ASP A 29 -2.76 2.45 -0.91
N PHE A 30 -1.53 2.78 -0.50
CA PHE A 30 -0.38 1.92 -0.66
C PHE A 30 -0.50 0.64 0.17
N SER A 31 -0.90 0.76 1.44
CA SER A 31 -1.17 -0.38 2.31
C SER A 31 -2.29 -1.27 1.76
N ASP A 32 -3.39 -0.66 1.32
CA ASP A 32 -4.52 -1.38 0.72
C ASP A 32 -4.12 -2.11 -0.56
N ARG A 33 -3.29 -1.50 -1.42
CA ARG A 33 -2.74 -2.16 -2.61
C ARG A 33 -1.84 -3.35 -2.25
N MET A 34 -1.02 -3.23 -1.21
CA MET A 34 -0.17 -4.35 -0.75
C MET A 34 -0.97 -5.48 -0.11
N ALA A 35 -2.02 -5.16 0.65
CA ALA A 35 -2.92 -6.16 1.20
C ALA A 35 -3.73 -6.87 0.10
N ASN A 36 -4.21 -6.11 -0.90
CA ASN A 36 -5.04 -6.61 -1.99
C ASN A 36 -4.28 -7.38 -3.07
N SER A 37 -2.96 -7.22 -3.19
CA SER A 37 -2.16 -7.88 -4.22
C SER A 37 -2.03 -9.40 -4.03
N TYR A 38 -2.29 -9.90 -2.82
CA TYR A 38 -2.23 -11.34 -2.50
C TYR A 38 -3.49 -11.87 -1.81
N THR A 39 -4.60 -11.13 -1.86
CA THR A 39 -5.84 -11.52 -1.19
C THR A 39 -6.37 -12.85 -1.71
N PHE A 40 -6.94 -13.64 -0.80
CA PHE A 40 -7.66 -14.86 -1.14
C PHE A 40 -8.85 -14.56 -2.07
N GLY A 41 -8.66 -14.73 -3.38
CA GLY A 41 -9.65 -14.47 -4.43
C GLY A 41 -10.86 -15.43 -4.45
N ARG A 42 -11.17 -16.11 -3.34
CA ARG A 42 -12.34 -16.99 -3.24
C ARG A 42 -13.58 -16.16 -2.95
N LYS A 43 -14.66 -16.37 -3.72
CA LYS A 43 -15.99 -15.87 -3.37
C LYS A 43 -16.43 -16.52 -2.06
N ILE A 44 -16.41 -15.74 -0.98
CA ILE A 44 -16.85 -16.18 0.34
C ILE A 44 -18.24 -15.62 0.60
N LEU A 45 -19.23 -16.50 0.78
CA LEU A 45 -20.63 -16.13 1.02
C LEU A 45 -20.91 -15.61 2.45
N LYS A 46 -20.03 -15.93 3.42
CA LYS A 46 -20.17 -15.50 4.82
C LYS A 46 -19.18 -14.38 5.15
N TRP A 47 -19.69 -13.18 5.49
CA TRP A 47 -18.87 -12.01 5.86
C TRP A 47 -17.83 -12.34 6.94
N THR A 48 -18.18 -13.11 7.97
CA THR A 48 -17.23 -13.46 9.05
C THR A 48 -15.95 -14.12 8.54
N LYS A 49 -16.07 -15.02 7.56
CA LYS A 49 -14.90 -15.65 6.92
C LYS A 49 -14.10 -14.64 6.10
N LYS A 50 -14.77 -13.72 5.40
CA LYS A 50 -14.12 -12.62 4.66
C LYS A 50 -13.30 -11.74 5.60
N LEU A 51 -13.86 -11.39 6.77
CA LEU A 51 -13.16 -10.62 7.81
C LEU A 51 -11.93 -11.36 8.34
N PHE A 52 -12.06 -12.66 8.63
CA PHE A 52 -10.92 -13.48 9.09
C PHE A 52 -9.74 -13.46 8.10
N PHE A 53 -10.00 -13.72 6.81
CA PHE A 53 -8.93 -13.71 5.81
C PHE A 53 -8.33 -12.32 5.61
N HIS A 54 -9.15 -11.27 5.70
CA HIS A 54 -8.65 -9.90 5.65
C HIS A 54 -7.70 -9.57 6.81
N LEU A 55 -8.07 -9.95 8.04
CA LEU A 55 -7.20 -9.79 9.21
C LEU A 55 -5.92 -10.63 9.09
N LEU A 56 -6.01 -11.83 8.51
CA LEU A 56 -4.84 -12.68 8.24
C LEU A 56 -3.90 -12.00 7.23
N ASP A 57 -4.41 -11.47 6.12
CA ASP A 57 -3.60 -10.76 5.13
C ASP A 57 -2.93 -9.51 5.73
N LEU A 58 -3.63 -8.77 6.59
CA LEU A 58 -3.06 -7.65 7.34
C LEU A 58 -1.94 -8.10 8.30
N SER A 59 -2.12 -9.22 9.02
CA SER A 59 -1.09 -9.75 9.90
C SER A 59 0.19 -10.16 9.15
N ILE A 60 0.04 -10.76 7.97
CA ILE A 60 1.17 -11.14 7.11
C ILE A 60 1.89 -9.90 6.58
N LEU A 61 1.14 -8.86 6.19
CA LEU A 61 1.72 -7.59 5.76
C LEU A 61 2.50 -6.91 6.89
N ASN A 62 1.94 -6.88 8.11
CA ASN A 62 2.63 -6.34 9.28
C ASN A 62 3.91 -7.12 9.62
N ALA A 63 3.86 -8.46 9.57
CA ALA A 63 5.04 -9.29 9.74
C ALA A 63 6.11 -9.03 8.66
N PHE A 64 5.68 -8.78 7.42
CA PHE A 64 6.58 -8.40 6.33
C PHE A 64 7.23 -7.03 6.57
N ILE A 65 6.50 -6.03 7.05
CA ILE A 65 7.06 -4.71 7.40
C ILE A 65 8.17 -4.89 8.45
N LEU A 66 7.93 -5.67 9.51
CA LEU A 66 8.94 -5.97 10.52
C LEU A 66 10.15 -6.72 9.92
N PHE A 67 9.91 -7.69 9.03
CA PHE A 67 10.98 -8.39 8.32
C PHE A 67 11.82 -7.43 7.46
N LYS A 68 11.18 -6.46 6.78
CA LYS A 68 11.85 -5.45 5.95
C LYS A 68 12.71 -4.49 6.77
N MET A 69 12.29 -4.16 7.98
CA MET A 69 13.11 -3.35 8.90
C MET A 69 14.43 -4.05 9.25
N LYS A 70 14.43 -5.39 9.34
CA LYS A 70 15.65 -6.18 9.58
C LYS A 70 16.41 -6.57 8.29
N ASN A 71 15.69 -6.76 7.18
CA ASN A 71 16.21 -7.24 5.91
C ASN A 71 15.70 -6.38 4.75
N PRO A 72 16.34 -5.23 4.45
CA PRO A 72 15.81 -4.26 3.49
C PRO A 72 15.74 -4.80 2.05
N LYS A 73 16.50 -5.84 1.70
CA LYS A 73 16.50 -6.46 0.36
C LYS A 73 15.43 -7.54 0.15
N GLY A 74 14.71 -7.93 1.20
CA GLY A 74 13.66 -8.95 1.10
C GLY A 74 12.44 -8.47 0.29
N GLY A 75 11.89 -9.35 -0.55
CA GLY A 75 10.63 -9.09 -1.29
C GLY A 75 9.43 -9.78 -0.62
N LEU A 76 8.24 -9.21 -0.76
CA LEU A 76 6.99 -9.73 -0.16
C LEU A 76 6.66 -11.15 -0.67
N LYS A 77 6.90 -11.42 -1.95
CA LYS A 77 6.72 -12.75 -2.56
C LYS A 77 7.55 -13.84 -1.85
N ASN A 78 8.85 -13.59 -1.70
CA ASN A 78 9.76 -14.56 -1.09
C ASN A 78 9.44 -14.78 0.39
N PHE A 79 9.05 -13.70 1.10
CA PHE A 79 8.59 -13.78 2.47
C PHE A 79 7.35 -14.67 2.62
N ARG A 80 6.33 -14.48 1.76
CA ARG A 80 5.12 -15.33 1.77
C ARG A 80 5.41 -16.78 1.39
N GLN A 81 6.30 -17.03 0.43
CA GLN A 81 6.71 -18.40 0.09
C GLN A 81 7.39 -19.09 1.28
N ASN A 82 8.31 -18.40 1.96
CA ASN A 82 8.96 -18.94 3.16
C ASN A 82 7.95 -19.25 4.27
N LEU A 83 6.94 -18.40 4.47
CA LEU A 83 5.86 -18.67 5.43
C LEU A 83 5.07 -19.93 5.06
N ILE A 84 4.78 -20.15 3.77
CA ILE A 84 4.09 -21.37 3.30
C ILE A 84 4.93 -22.62 3.55
N PHE A 85 6.26 -22.55 3.39
CA PHE A 85 7.15 -23.68 3.65
C PHE A 85 7.38 -23.96 5.14
N GLN A 86 7.11 -22.99 6.02
CA GLN A 86 7.30 -23.12 7.47
C GLN A 86 6.03 -23.51 8.24
N MET A 87 4.87 -23.44 7.60
CA MET A 87 3.60 -23.97 8.13
C MET A 87 3.42 -25.43 7.75
#